data_AF-A0A6P2FEB5-F1
#
_entry.id   AF-A0A6P2FEB5-F1
#
_cell.length_a   1.000
_cell.length_b   1.000
_cell.length_c   1.000
_cell.angle_alpha   90.00
_cell.angle_beta   90.00
_cell.angle_gamma   90.00
#
_symmetry.space_group_name_H-M   'P 1'
#
loop_
_entity.id
_entity.type
_entity.pdbx_description
1 polymer ?
#
loop_
_entity_poly.entity_id
_entity_poly.type
_entity_poly.pdbx_seq_one_letter_code
_entity_poly.pdbx_strand_id
1 'polypeptide(L)' 'MARNDEQANLRLPKDLKDWLVQQASVNRRSLTSEVIVRLEASRAASAPAAQKVTAK' A
#
# COMPACT_ATOMS: atom_id res chain seq x y z
N MET A 1 -9.00 16.98 -13.83
CA MET A 1 -8.48 15.63 -14.13
C MET A 1 -8.92 14.71 -13.00
N ALA A 2 -9.91 13.85 -13.25
CA ALA A 2 -10.40 12.92 -12.24
C ALA A 2 -9.34 11.82 -12.04
N ARG A 3 -8.81 11.69 -10.83
CA ARG A 3 -7.98 10.52 -10.47
C ARG A 3 -8.90 9.30 -10.58
N ASN A 4 -8.59 8.37 -11.48
CA ASN A 4 -9.30 7.09 -11.65
C ASN A 4 -8.96 6.09 -10.51
N ASP A 5 -8.45 6.59 -9.40
CA ASP A 5 -7.99 5.78 -8.28
C ASP A 5 -9.19 5.49 -7.37
N GLU A 6 -9.49 4.21 -7.18
CA GLU A 6 -10.53 3.77 -6.24
C GLU A 6 -10.12 4.11 -4.81
N GLN A 7 -11.00 4.75 -4.05
CA GLN A 7 -10.74 5.09 -2.65
C GLN A 7 -10.88 3.86 -1.76
N ALA A 8 -9.79 3.41 -1.16
CA ALA A 8 -9.80 2.37 -0.15
C ALA A 8 -10.09 2.96 1.24
N ASN A 9 -11.29 2.73 1.77
CA ASN A 9 -11.65 3.09 3.15
C ASN A 9 -11.02 2.09 4.14
N LEU A 10 -9.74 2.29 4.48
CA LEU A 10 -8.99 1.45 5.40
C LEU A 10 -9.21 1.88 6.85
N ARG A 11 -9.58 0.92 7.72
CA ARG A 11 -9.53 1.11 9.17
C ARG A 11 -8.19 0.59 9.69
N LEU A 12 -7.33 1.52 10.08
CA LEU A 12 -6.00 1.22 10.61
C LEU A 12 -5.98 1.48 12.13
N PRO A 13 -5.30 0.63 12.92
CA PRO A 13 -4.97 0.95 14.31
C PRO A 13 -4.21 2.28 14.40
N LYS A 14 -4.45 3.06 15.46
CA LYS A 14 -3.88 4.41 15.63
C LYS A 14 -2.35 4.39 15.55
N ASP A 15 -1.72 3.46 16.26
CA ASP A 15 -0.26 3.35 16.31
C ASP A 15 0.34 3.09 14.92
N LEU A 16 -0.33 2.27 14.11
CA LEU A 16 0.10 1.95 12.76
C LEU A 16 -0.05 3.14 11.81
N LYS A 17 -1.11 3.94 11.98
CA LYS A 17 -1.30 5.18 11.22
C LYS A 17 -0.23 6.21 11.57
N ASP A 18 0.05 6.41 12.85
CA ASP A 18 1.05 7.38 13.32
C ASP A 18 2.45 7.00 12.82
N TRP A 19 2.79 5.72 12.87
CA TRP A 19 4.02 5.21 12.27
C TRP A 19 4.10 5.45 10.76
N LEU A 20 3.02 5.17 10.01
CA LEU A 20 2.97 5.45 8.56
C LEU A 20 3.13 6.94 8.24
N VAL A 21 2.56 7.84 9.04
CA VAL A 21 2.70 9.30 8.87
C VAL A 21 4.15 9.73 9.06
N GLN A 22 4.83 9.21 10.10
CA GLN A 22 6.25 9.51 10.32
C GLN A 22 7.10 9.03 9.14
N GLN A 23 6.84 7.82 8.65
CA GLN A 23 7.60 7.24 7.53
C GLN A 23 7.36 7.98 6.21
N ALA A 24 6.12 8.39 5.95
CA ALA A 24 5.78 9.24 4.82
C ALA A 24 6.52 10.59 4.87
N SER A 25 6.62 11.20 6.06
CA SER A 25 7.37 12.44 6.28
C SER A 25 8.87 12.27 5.99
N VAL A 26 9.49 11.21 6.53
CA VAL A 26 10.90 10.87 6.28
C VAL A 26 11.17 10.67 4.79
N ASN A 27 10.27 9.99 4.08
CA ASN A 27 10.40 9.70 2.65
C ASN A 27 9.96 10.87 1.75
N ARG A 28 9.54 12.01 2.31
CA ARG A 28 8.95 13.16 1.60
C ARG A 28 7.81 12.77 0.65
N ARG A 29 6.97 11.84 1.10
CA ARG A 29 5.83 11.29 0.35
C ARG A 29 4.53 11.56 1.10
N SER A 30 3.41 11.52 0.38
CA SER A 30 2.10 11.52 1.03
C SER A 30 1.85 10.20 1.75
N LEU A 31 0.99 10.20 2.79
CA LEU A 31 0.59 8.98 3.49
C LEU A 31 0.08 7.91 2.50
N THR A 32 -0.74 8.31 1.54
CA THR A 32 -1.27 7.43 0.50
C THR A 32 -0.15 6.84 -0.36
N SER A 33 0.80 7.65 -0.79
CA SER A 33 1.95 7.19 -1.58
C SER A 33 2.83 6.21 -0.80
N GLU A 34 3.06 6.44 0.49
CA GLU A 34 3.83 5.53 1.35
C GLU A 34 3.11 4.19 1.54
N VAL A 35 1.79 4.22 1.76
CA VAL A 35 0.96 3.00 1.84
C VAL A 35 1.02 2.22 0.53
N ILE A 36 0.88 2.89 -0.62
CA ILE A 36 0.96 2.25 -1.94
C ILE A 36 2.31 1.58 -2.13
N VAL A 37 3.41 2.30 -1.91
CA VAL A 37 4.77 1.76 -2.08
C VAL A 37 5.01 0.55 -1.20
N ARG A 38 4.52 0.56 0.05
CA ARG A 38 4.63 -0.59 0.96
C ARG A 38 3.76 -1.76 0.52
N LEU A 39 2.55 -1.51 0.01
CA LEU A 39 1.68 -2.55 -0.54
C LEU A 39 2.29 -3.16 -1.79
N GLU A 40 2.88 -2.36 -2.68
CA GLU A 40 3.59 -2.83 -3.87
C GLU A 40 4.83 -3.63 -3.49
N ALA A 41 5.63 -3.16 -2.53
CA ALA A 41 6.79 -3.88 -2.02
C ALA A 41 6.37 -5.20 -1.36
N SER A 42 5.31 -5.20 -0.55
CA SER A 42 4.75 -6.41 0.06
C SER A 42 4.21 -7.37 -1.00
N ARG A 43 3.54 -6.87 -2.06
CA ARG A 43 3.07 -7.67 -3.18
C ARG A 43 4.22 -8.28 -3.97
N ALA A 44 5.31 -7.54 -4.20
CA ALA A 44 6.51 -8.03 -4.86
C ALA A 44 7.24 -9.07 -4.00
N ALA A 45 7.31 -8.86 -2.69
CA ALA A 45 7.91 -9.80 -1.74
C ALA A 45 7.06 -11.06 -1.52
N SER A 46 5.72 -10.92 -1.57
CA SER A 46 4.75 -12.00 -1.42
C SER A 46 4.43 -12.68 -2.75
N ALA A 47 5.02 -12.24 -3.87
CA ALA A 47 4.99 -13.00 -5.09
C ALA A 47 5.98 -14.17 -4.94
N PRO A 48 5.54 -15.42 -4.71
CA PRO A 48 6.38 -16.53 -5.09
C PRO A 48 6.53 -16.44 -6.62
N ALA A 49 7.66 -16.87 -7.16
CA ALA A 49 7.68 -17.26 -8.55
C ALA A 49 6.47 -18.18 -8.81
N ALA A 50 5.57 -17.77 -9.70
CA ALA A 50 4.35 -18.47 -10.13
C ALA A 50 3.24 -18.68 -9.07
N GLN A 51 2.14 -17.95 -9.26
CA GLN A 51 0.82 -18.54 -9.01
C GLN A 51 -0.10 -18.23 -10.21
N LYS A 52 0.10 -19.03 -11.27
CA LYS A 52 -0.94 -19.32 -12.26
C LYS A 52 -1.96 -20.25 -11.57
N VAL A 53 -3.13 -19.73 -11.26
CA VAL A 53 -4.37 -20.51 -11.02
C VAL A 53 -5.38 -19.70 -11.83
N THR A 54 -5.72 -20.03 -13.08
CA THR A 54 -6.26 -21.27 -13.64
C THR A 54 -7.30 -21.96 -12.76
N ALA A 55 -8.44 -22.24 -13.39
CA ALA A 55 -9.68 -22.89 -12.91
C ALA A 55 -10.74 -21.91 -12.40
N LYS A 56 -11.97 -21.87 -12.93
CA LYS A 56 -12.68 -22.75 -13.88
C LYS A 56 -13.80 -21.96 -14.55
#